data_AF-A0A961FWW8-F1
#
_entry.id   AF-A0A961FWW8-F1
#
_cell.length_a   1.000
_cell.length_b   1.000
_cell.length_c   1.000
_cell.angle_alpha   90.00
_cell.angle_beta   90.00
_cell.angle_gamma   90.00
#
_symmetry.space_group_name_H-M   'P 1'
#
loop_
_entity.id
_entity.type
_entity.pdbx_description
1 polymer ?
#
loop_
_entity_poly.entity_id
_entity_poly.type
_entity_poly.pdbx_seq_one_letter_code
_entity_poly.pdbx_strand_id
1 'polypeptide(L)'
;EAIISEIRGGGARAVSETPGGGRAAPAKHGANGHAAPAPPAGDRIEPAPAANPFRTQNLEQRLQELESASLAAPRLAWDPRRIERLVRAIGRHYPAVGQTEHTIGGPGGGKALRWRVKGYSTVYGFEAPDHLYFWSALLHYVTGNDEQPAKIAVLSHPSSRFDYRSLAGFGVDASTALRYFDVIDVNDGDLAMLRAAEQFLAEAEAEGQADQAIRVVARRLDPFWRRLTRPLSVIQTAE
;
A
#
# COMPACT_ATOMS: atom_id res chain seq x y z
N GLU A 1 0.54 -20.58 -2.39
CA GLU A 1 1.67 -20.52 -1.42
C GLU A 1 2.91 -19.76 -1.90
N ALA A 2 2.92 -18.85 -2.88
CA ALA A 2 4.23 -18.42 -3.44
C ALA A 2 4.33 -17.00 -4.06
N ILE A 3 3.85 -15.95 -3.38
CA ILE A 3 4.56 -14.66 -3.44
C ILE A 3 5.26 -14.41 -2.10
N ILE A 4 4.59 -14.71 -0.98
CA ILE A 4 5.16 -14.54 0.36
C ILE A 4 6.25 -15.58 0.67
N SER A 5 6.16 -16.82 0.16
CA SER A 5 7.17 -17.85 0.41
C SER A 5 8.45 -17.68 -0.42
N GLU A 6 8.37 -17.01 -1.58
CA GLU A 6 9.53 -16.78 -2.44
C GLU A 6 10.39 -15.57 -2.01
N ILE A 7 9.89 -14.73 -1.10
CA ILE A 7 10.63 -13.58 -0.55
C ILE A 7 11.63 -14.02 0.55
N ARG A 8 11.57 -15.27 1.00
CA ARG A 8 12.33 -15.76 2.17
C ARG A 8 13.73 -16.31 1.87
N GLY A 9 14.13 -16.43 0.61
CA GLY A 9 15.41 -17.03 0.22
C GLY A 9 16.43 -15.99 -0.26
N GLY A 10 17.25 -15.44 0.64
CA GLY A 10 18.32 -14.53 0.22
C GLY A 10 19.05 -13.84 1.36
N GLY A 11 19.61 -14.60 2.30
CA GLY A 11 20.59 -14.08 3.25
C GLY A 11 22.02 -14.25 2.72
N ALA A 12 22.81 -13.18 2.73
CA ALA A 12 24.15 -13.13 3.35
C ALA A 12 24.91 -11.82 3.06
N ARG A 13 25.29 -11.14 4.17
CA ARG A 13 26.57 -10.47 4.50
C ARG A 13 27.11 -9.32 3.63
N ALA A 14 27.35 -8.18 4.27
CA ALA A 14 28.70 -7.73 4.70
C ALA A 14 28.60 -6.50 5.63
N VAL A 15 29.09 -6.56 6.88
CA VAL A 15 30.44 -6.24 7.42
C VAL A 15 30.50 -4.83 8.04
N SER A 16 30.95 -4.85 9.29
CA SER A 16 31.24 -3.81 10.27
C SER A 16 32.18 -2.69 9.79
N GLU A 17 32.11 -1.53 10.46
CA GLU A 17 33.31 -0.88 11.05
C GLU A 17 32.92 0.27 11.99
N THR A 18 33.51 0.24 13.18
CA THR A 18 33.51 1.28 14.23
C THR A 18 34.94 1.82 14.31
N PRO A 19 35.14 3.14 14.42
CA PRO A 19 35.80 3.72 15.61
C PRO A 19 35.16 5.09 15.99
N GLY A 20 35.16 5.64 17.20
CA GLY A 20 36.08 5.53 18.33
C GLY A 20 36.63 6.93 18.66
N GLY A 21 36.27 7.50 19.81
CA GLY A 21 37.10 8.49 20.53
C GLY A 21 36.58 9.93 20.67
N GLY A 22 36.73 10.50 21.88
CA GLY A 22 37.01 11.95 22.02
C GLY A 22 36.21 12.80 23.02
N ARG A 23 36.31 12.48 24.31
CA ARG A 23 36.23 13.32 25.53
C ARG A 23 36.24 14.87 25.36
N ALA A 24 35.35 15.58 26.08
CA ALA A 24 35.67 16.75 26.94
C ALA A 24 34.46 17.22 27.78
N ALA A 25 34.69 17.48 29.08
CA ALA A 25 33.82 18.21 30.02
C ALA A 25 34.16 19.73 29.96
N PRO A 26 33.76 20.64 30.90
CA PRO A 26 32.82 20.59 32.04
C PRO A 26 31.91 21.85 32.15
N ALA A 27 30.97 21.92 33.13
CA ALA A 27 30.75 23.09 34.01
C ALA A 27 29.61 22.88 35.03
N LYS A 28 29.82 23.46 36.21
CA LYS A 28 29.03 23.40 37.46
C LYS A 28 27.91 24.47 37.52
N HIS A 29 27.13 24.39 38.61
CA HIS A 29 26.21 25.35 39.28
C HIS A 29 24.76 24.85 39.18
N GLY A 30 24.02 24.52 40.24
CA GLY A 30 24.03 25.00 41.63
C GLY A 30 22.70 25.70 41.88
N ALA A 31 21.73 25.05 42.52
CA ALA A 31 20.57 25.70 43.14
C ALA A 31 19.78 24.74 44.05
N ASN A 32 19.82 25.03 45.35
CA ASN A 32 18.89 24.54 46.37
C ASN A 32 17.48 25.06 46.09
N GLY A 33 16.44 24.29 46.46
CA GLY A 33 15.11 24.87 46.59
C GLY A 33 13.96 23.90 46.84
N HIS A 34 13.67 23.67 48.12
CA HIS A 34 12.34 23.47 48.71
C HIS A 34 11.51 22.24 48.28
N ALA A 35 11.59 21.21 49.13
CA ALA A 35 10.59 20.15 49.21
C ALA A 35 9.26 20.70 49.78
N ALA A 36 8.17 20.48 49.04
CA ALA A 36 6.80 20.69 49.49
C ALA A 36 6.13 19.32 49.77
N PRO A 37 5.32 19.16 50.84
CA PRO A 37 4.66 17.90 51.15
C PRO A 37 3.25 17.77 50.53
N ALA A 38 2.98 16.55 50.06
CA ALA A 38 1.71 15.81 49.90
C ALA A 38 0.66 16.26 48.87
N PRO A 39 0.03 15.29 48.19
CA PRO A 39 -1.30 14.83 48.62
C PRO A 39 -1.42 13.30 48.77
N PRO A 40 -2.46 12.80 49.47
CA PRO A 40 -2.67 11.38 49.76
C PRO A 40 -2.92 10.54 48.50
N ALA A 41 -2.42 9.31 48.54
CA ALA A 41 -2.68 8.26 47.57
C ALA A 41 -4.18 7.93 47.53
N GLY A 42 -4.90 8.56 46.61
CA GLY A 42 -6.20 8.08 46.18
C GLY A 42 -5.99 6.81 45.36
N ASP A 43 -6.71 5.74 45.70
CA ASP A 43 -6.81 4.50 44.94
C ASP A 43 -7.14 4.83 43.47
N ARG A 44 -6.10 4.86 42.65
CA ARG A 44 -6.24 4.90 41.20
C ARG A 44 -6.69 3.51 40.80
N ILE A 45 -8.00 3.33 40.68
CA ILE A 45 -8.58 2.18 39.98
C ILE A 45 -7.98 2.21 38.58
N GLU A 46 -6.94 1.41 38.35
CA GLU A 46 -6.45 1.12 37.02
C GLU A 46 -7.63 0.50 36.27
N PRO A 47 -8.13 1.11 35.17
CA PRO A 47 -9.13 0.46 34.36
C PRO A 47 -8.53 -0.86 33.89
N ALA A 48 -9.21 -1.96 34.21
CA ALA A 48 -8.81 -3.28 33.76
C ALA A 48 -8.49 -3.22 32.26
N PRO A 49 -7.36 -3.77 31.80
CA PRO A 49 -7.00 -3.73 30.39
C PRO A 49 -8.15 -4.35 29.61
N ALA A 50 -8.79 -3.53 28.77
CA ALA A 50 -9.83 -4.00 27.87
C ALA A 50 -9.28 -5.22 27.14
N ALA A 51 -9.98 -6.36 27.26
CA ALA A 51 -9.56 -7.62 26.68
C ALA A 51 -9.30 -7.39 25.18
N ASN A 52 -8.02 -7.47 24.79
CA ASN A 52 -7.55 -7.10 23.48
C ASN A 52 -8.02 -8.16 22.47
N PRO A 53 -9.06 -7.91 21.65
CA PRO A 53 -9.74 -8.94 20.88
C PRO A 53 -8.82 -9.60 19.86
N PHE A 54 -7.82 -8.89 19.32
CA PHE A 54 -6.83 -9.49 18.43
C PHE A 54 -5.90 -10.51 19.13
N ARG A 55 -5.72 -10.46 20.47
CA ARG A 55 -4.89 -11.44 21.19
C ARG A 55 -5.58 -12.79 21.38
N THR A 56 -6.91 -12.83 21.36
CA THR A 56 -7.70 -14.03 21.62
C THR A 56 -8.47 -14.54 20.40
N GLN A 57 -8.67 -13.71 19.36
CA GLN A 57 -9.39 -14.09 18.15
C GLN A 57 -8.48 -14.67 17.06
N ASN A 58 -9.04 -15.61 16.29
CA ASN A 58 -8.46 -16.04 15.04
C ASN A 58 -8.55 -14.88 14.02
N LEU A 59 -7.41 -14.26 13.73
CA LEU A 59 -7.31 -13.11 12.82
C LEU A 59 -7.88 -13.38 11.42
N GLU A 60 -7.76 -14.61 10.91
CA GLU A 60 -8.32 -14.97 9.60
C GLU A 60 -9.85 -14.98 9.63
N GLN A 61 -10.42 -15.51 10.70
CA GLN A 61 -11.86 -15.48 10.91
C GLN A 61 -12.38 -14.04 11.02
N ARG A 62 -11.66 -13.18 11.76
CA ARG A 62 -12.01 -11.77 11.91
C ARG A 62 -12.02 -11.04 10.55
N LEU A 63 -11.01 -11.28 9.72
CA LEU A 63 -10.98 -10.70 8.36
C LEU A 63 -12.14 -11.21 7.50
N GLN A 64 -12.50 -12.49 7.62
CA GLN A 64 -13.61 -13.08 6.87
C GLN A 64 -14.99 -12.55 7.32
N GLU A 65 -15.16 -12.26 8.61
CA GLU A 65 -16.35 -11.59 9.14
C GLU A 65 -16.50 -10.18 8.56
N LEU A 66 -15.40 -9.41 8.52
CA LEU A 66 -15.38 -8.06 7.92
C LEU A 66 -15.67 -8.10 6.42
N GLU A 67 -15.16 -9.10 5.69
CA GLU A 67 -15.45 -9.32 4.26
C GLU A 67 -16.93 -9.59 4.04
N SER A 68 -17.51 -10.50 4.83
CA SER A 68 -18.92 -10.88 4.75
C SER A 68 -19.84 -9.69 5.07
N ALA A 69 -19.50 -8.91 6.10
CA ALA A 69 -20.23 -7.69 6.46
C ALA A 69 -20.14 -6.62 5.35
N SER A 70 -18.97 -6.48 4.72
CA SER A 70 -18.77 -5.53 3.62
C SER A 70 -19.58 -5.92 2.38
N LEU A 71 -19.66 -7.21 2.07
CA LEU A 71 -20.43 -7.73 0.93
C LEU A 71 -21.95 -7.60 1.16
N ALA A 72 -22.42 -7.76 2.39
CA ALA A 72 -23.82 -7.56 2.76
C ALA A 72 -24.24 -6.08 2.80
N ALA A 73 -23.29 -5.15 2.74
CA ALA A 73 -23.60 -3.73 2.79
C ALA A 73 -24.32 -3.28 1.49
N PRO A 74 -25.43 -2.53 1.59
CA PRO A 74 -26.29 -2.21 0.44
C PRO A 74 -25.63 -1.29 -0.61
N ARG A 75 -24.44 -0.74 -0.34
CA ARG A 75 -23.70 0.13 -1.28
C ARG A 75 -22.19 -0.07 -1.15
N LEU A 76 -21.68 -1.06 -1.87
CA LEU A 76 -20.26 -1.22 -2.07
C LEU A 76 -19.76 -0.21 -3.14
N ALA A 77 -19.49 1.01 -2.70
CA ALA A 77 -18.98 2.07 -3.58
C ALA A 77 -17.50 1.87 -3.97
N TRP A 78 -17.20 2.10 -5.25
CA TRP A 78 -15.84 2.22 -5.75
C TRP A 78 -15.12 3.40 -5.07
N ASP A 79 -14.00 3.14 -4.40
CA ASP A 79 -13.18 4.15 -3.70
C ASP A 79 -11.69 3.90 -3.94
N PRO A 80 -11.10 4.51 -4.98
CA PRO A 80 -9.68 4.39 -5.31
C PRO A 80 -8.74 4.78 -4.16
N ARG A 81 -9.15 5.73 -3.30
CA ARG A 81 -8.32 6.24 -2.21
C ARG A 81 -8.14 5.20 -1.10
N ARG A 82 -9.13 4.34 -0.88
CA ARG A 82 -8.97 3.18 0.03
C ARG A 82 -7.93 2.21 -0.49
N ILE A 83 -8.01 1.90 -1.78
CA ILE A 83 -7.08 0.97 -2.41
C ILE A 83 -5.67 1.56 -2.39
N GLU A 84 -5.54 2.86 -2.64
CA GLU A 84 -4.28 3.59 -2.48
C GLU A 84 -3.63 3.37 -1.11
N ARG A 85 -4.40 3.58 -0.02
CA ARG A 85 -3.88 3.39 1.34
C ARG A 85 -3.44 1.95 1.58
N LEU A 86 -4.25 0.99 1.14
CA LEU A 86 -3.95 -0.43 1.30
C LEU A 86 -2.69 -0.82 0.53
N VAL A 87 -2.58 -0.44 -0.74
CA VAL A 87 -1.38 -0.69 -1.56
C VAL A 87 -0.17 -0.04 -0.88
N ARG A 88 -0.21 1.24 -0.51
CA ARG A 88 0.90 1.90 0.20
C ARG A 88 1.28 1.24 1.52
N ALA A 89 0.30 0.75 2.28
CA ALA A 89 0.56 0.03 3.53
C ALA A 89 1.28 -1.28 3.25
N ILE A 90 0.77 -2.09 2.33
CA ILE A 90 1.41 -3.36 1.93
C ILE A 90 2.84 -3.12 1.46
N GLY A 91 3.06 -2.22 0.49
CA GLY A 91 4.40 -2.00 -0.06
C GLY A 91 5.44 -1.55 0.99
N ARG A 92 5.04 -0.81 2.03
CA ARG A 92 5.93 -0.43 3.14
C ARG A 92 6.37 -1.62 4.01
N HIS A 93 5.55 -2.66 4.13
CA HIS A 93 5.83 -3.82 4.98
C HIS A 93 6.46 -5.01 4.22
N TYR A 94 6.61 -4.92 2.89
CA TYR A 94 7.27 -5.95 2.09
C TYR A 94 8.63 -5.46 1.58
N PRO A 95 9.76 -5.90 2.18
CA PRO A 95 11.10 -5.45 1.79
C PRO A 95 11.47 -5.75 0.33
N ALA A 96 10.84 -6.76 -0.28
CA ALA A 96 11.05 -7.10 -1.68
C ALA A 96 10.36 -6.14 -2.67
N VAL A 97 9.52 -5.23 -2.17
CA VAL A 97 8.82 -4.22 -2.96
C VAL A 97 9.55 -2.89 -2.78
N GLY A 98 10.26 -2.45 -3.82
CA GLY A 98 10.78 -1.09 -3.88
C GLY A 98 9.61 -0.13 -4.11
N GLN A 99 9.22 0.65 -3.11
CA GLN A 99 8.12 1.61 -3.22
C GLN A 99 8.65 3.04 -3.35
N THR A 100 8.17 3.77 -4.36
CA THR A 100 8.50 5.18 -4.57
C THR A 100 7.26 5.97 -4.94
N GLU A 101 7.11 7.16 -4.39
CA GLU A 101 6.01 8.07 -4.69
C GLU A 101 6.45 9.09 -5.73
N HIS A 102 5.59 9.37 -6.70
CA HIS A 102 5.85 10.36 -7.73
C HIS A 102 4.70 11.35 -7.81
N THR A 103 5.05 12.62 -7.98
CA THR A 103 4.10 13.66 -8.34
C THR A 103 4.12 13.82 -9.85
N ILE A 104 2.98 13.58 -10.49
CA ILE A 104 2.79 13.79 -11.91
C ILE A 104 2.53 15.28 -12.12
N GLY A 105 3.38 15.94 -12.90
CA GLY A 105 3.25 17.37 -13.20
C GLY A 105 2.21 17.67 -14.29
N GLY A 106 1.84 18.94 -14.42
CA GLY A 106 0.97 19.45 -15.49
C GLY A 106 -0.52 19.55 -15.12
N PRO A 107 -1.37 19.99 -16.07
CA PRO A 107 -2.82 20.08 -15.88
C PRO A 107 -3.42 18.69 -15.66
N GLY A 108 -4.07 18.47 -14.51
CA GLY A 108 -4.56 17.14 -14.11
C GLY A 108 -3.50 16.23 -13.48
N GLY A 109 -2.35 16.80 -13.10
CA GLY A 109 -1.34 16.13 -12.31
C GLY A 109 -1.87 15.61 -10.97
N GLY A 110 -1.21 14.59 -10.42
CA GLY A 110 -1.64 13.89 -9.22
C GLY A 110 -0.52 13.08 -8.60
N LYS A 111 -0.85 12.24 -7.63
CA LYS A 111 0.12 11.32 -7.03
C LYS A 111 0.02 9.96 -7.71
N ALA A 112 1.18 9.39 -8.04
CA ALA A 112 1.31 8.02 -8.49
C ALA A 112 2.25 7.27 -7.56
N LEU A 113 2.05 5.95 -7.47
CA LEU A 113 2.90 5.06 -6.70
C LEU A 113 3.62 4.13 -7.66
N ARG A 114 4.93 4.01 -7.54
CA ARG A 114 5.74 3.04 -8.28
C ARG A 114 6.15 1.92 -7.35
N TRP A 115 5.85 0.69 -7.75
CA TRP A 115 6.43 -0.50 -7.15
C TRP A 115 7.44 -1.12 -8.10
N ARG A 116 8.58 -1.52 -7.54
CA ARG A 116 9.59 -2.33 -8.22
C ARG A 116 9.66 -3.69 -7.56
N VAL A 117 9.35 -4.74 -8.31
CA VAL A 117 9.32 -6.13 -7.82
C VAL A 117 10.07 -7.00 -8.83
N LYS A 118 11.12 -7.69 -8.38
CA LYS A 118 11.96 -8.59 -9.21
C LYS A 118 12.42 -7.95 -10.54
N GLY A 119 12.77 -6.66 -10.51
CA GLY A 119 13.24 -5.91 -11.70
C GLY A 119 12.14 -5.31 -12.58
N TYR A 120 10.87 -5.61 -12.34
CA TYR A 120 9.74 -5.01 -13.06
C TYR A 120 9.21 -3.79 -12.31
N SER A 121 8.89 -2.73 -13.06
CA SER A 121 8.26 -1.53 -12.52
C SER A 121 6.76 -1.53 -12.84
N THR A 122 5.92 -1.30 -11.83
CA THR A 122 4.49 -1.04 -12.01
C THR A 122 4.16 0.29 -11.37
N VAL A 123 3.53 1.16 -12.15
CA VAL A 123 3.05 2.46 -11.71
C VAL A 123 1.54 2.38 -11.52
N TYR A 124 1.09 2.80 -10.35
CA TYR A 124 -0.32 2.83 -9.96
C TYR A 124 -0.80 4.27 -9.93
N GLY A 125 -1.90 4.51 -10.64
CA GLY A 125 -2.74 5.69 -10.46
C GLY A 125 -3.93 5.35 -9.57
N PHE A 126 -4.34 6.29 -8.73
CA PHE A 126 -5.49 6.13 -7.83
C PHE A 126 -6.56 7.20 -8.06
N GLU A 127 -6.61 7.78 -9.27
CA GLU A 127 -7.67 8.68 -9.67
C GLU A 127 -8.86 7.91 -10.26
N ALA A 128 -9.98 8.62 -10.43
CA ALA A 128 -11.15 8.06 -11.08
C ALA A 128 -10.85 7.69 -12.55
N PRO A 129 -11.40 6.58 -13.06
CA PRO A 129 -11.22 6.14 -14.46
C PRO A 129 -11.57 7.18 -15.53
N ASP A 130 -12.50 8.09 -15.23
CA ASP A 130 -12.93 9.19 -16.10
C ASP A 130 -12.04 10.44 -16.01
N HIS A 131 -11.07 10.47 -15.09
CA HIS A 131 -10.11 11.57 -14.97
C HIS A 131 -9.01 11.47 -16.06
N LEU A 132 -9.41 11.65 -17.32
CA LEU A 132 -8.58 11.39 -18.50
C LEU A 132 -7.27 12.20 -18.52
N TYR A 133 -7.28 13.45 -18.05
CA TYR A 133 -6.07 14.28 -17.93
C TYR A 133 -4.98 13.65 -17.06
N PHE A 134 -5.38 12.98 -15.98
CA PHE A 134 -4.44 12.32 -15.08
C PHE A 134 -3.85 11.10 -15.76
N TRP A 135 -4.70 10.27 -16.37
CA TRP A 135 -4.25 9.04 -17.03
C TRP A 135 -3.36 9.34 -18.24
N SER A 136 -3.63 10.40 -19.01
CA SER A 136 -2.75 10.86 -20.09
C SER A 136 -1.43 11.39 -19.54
N ALA A 137 -1.46 12.22 -18.49
CA ALA A 137 -0.24 12.76 -17.88
C ALA A 137 0.63 11.64 -17.26
N LEU A 138 0.01 10.65 -16.62
CA LEU A 138 0.68 9.47 -16.08
C LEU A 138 1.33 8.64 -17.19
N LEU A 139 0.65 8.46 -18.31
CA LEU A 139 1.22 7.78 -19.47
C LEU A 139 2.44 8.52 -20.00
N HIS A 140 2.34 9.82 -20.25
CA HIS A 140 3.47 10.63 -20.72
C HIS A 140 4.65 10.59 -19.75
N TYR A 141 4.37 10.64 -18.45
CA TYR A 141 5.38 10.46 -17.42
C TYR A 141 6.06 9.09 -17.54
N VAL A 142 5.32 8.01 -17.71
CA VAL A 142 5.91 6.67 -17.85
C VAL A 142 6.69 6.51 -19.15
N THR A 143 6.19 7.03 -20.27
CA THR A 143 6.86 6.94 -21.58
C THR A 143 8.10 7.83 -21.69
N GLY A 144 8.12 8.95 -20.96
CA GLY A 144 9.22 9.91 -20.98
C GLY A 144 10.36 9.59 -20.01
N ASN A 145 10.20 8.60 -19.14
CA ASN A 145 11.26 8.12 -18.25
C ASN A 145 11.90 6.85 -18.82
N ASP A 146 13.24 6.82 -18.92
CA ASP A 146 14.01 5.69 -19.44
C ASP A 146 14.03 4.44 -18.53
N GLU A 147 13.31 4.45 -17.41
CA GLU A 147 13.17 3.29 -16.52
C GLU A 147 12.18 2.24 -17.07
N GLN A 148 12.39 1.79 -18.30
CA GLN A 148 11.68 0.65 -18.87
C GLN A 148 12.25 -0.68 -18.33
N PRO A 149 11.40 -1.72 -18.15
CA PRO A 149 9.96 -1.75 -18.44
C PRO A 149 9.10 -1.28 -17.25
N ALA A 150 8.20 -0.34 -17.52
CA ALA A 150 7.19 0.12 -16.56
C ALA A 150 5.79 -0.03 -17.15
N LYS A 151 4.92 -0.77 -16.47
CA LYS A 151 3.48 -0.82 -16.79
C LYS A 151 2.70 0.17 -15.92
N ILE A 152 1.53 0.57 -16.38
CA ILE A 152 0.54 1.34 -15.62
C ILE A 152 -0.61 0.42 -15.28
N ALA A 153 -0.77 0.10 -13.99
CA ALA A 153 -1.91 -0.70 -13.54
C ALA A 153 -3.09 0.23 -13.22
N VAL A 154 -4.24 -0.08 -13.83
CA VAL A 154 -5.49 0.66 -13.64
C VAL A 154 -6.54 -0.30 -13.13
N LEU A 155 -7.20 0.07 -12.05
CA LEU A 155 -8.30 -0.72 -11.51
C LEU A 155 -9.61 -0.26 -12.14
N SER A 156 -10.40 -1.21 -12.63
CA SER A 156 -11.68 -0.97 -13.31
C SER A 156 -12.78 -1.72 -12.58
N HIS A 157 -13.89 -1.05 -12.29
CA HIS A 157 -15.06 -1.66 -11.66
C HIS A 157 -16.28 -1.52 -12.57
N PRO A 158 -17.28 -2.42 -12.57
CA PRO A 158 -18.49 -2.24 -13.37
C PRO A 158 -19.21 -0.91 -13.17
N SER A 159 -19.15 -0.33 -11.97
CA SER A 159 -19.72 1.00 -11.67
C SER A 159 -18.86 2.17 -12.14
N SER A 160 -17.62 1.92 -12.55
CA SER A 160 -16.63 2.93 -12.93
C SER A 160 -15.58 2.26 -13.83
N ARG A 161 -15.93 2.09 -15.11
CA ARG A 161 -15.07 1.39 -16.08
C ARG A 161 -14.00 2.31 -16.63
N PHE A 162 -12.80 1.76 -16.80
CA PHE A 162 -11.73 2.45 -17.52
C PHE A 162 -11.76 2.06 -19.01
N ASP A 163 -11.80 3.05 -19.89
CA ASP A 163 -11.67 2.86 -21.33
C ASP A 163 -10.52 3.71 -21.88
N TYR A 164 -9.41 3.05 -22.20
CA TYR A 164 -8.20 3.69 -22.73
C TYR A 164 -8.43 4.38 -24.08
N ARG A 165 -9.47 4.01 -24.84
CA ARG A 165 -9.81 4.68 -26.12
C ARG A 165 -10.20 6.14 -25.91
N SER A 166 -10.70 6.48 -24.73
CA SER A 166 -11.03 7.84 -24.34
C SER A 166 -9.80 8.77 -24.30
N LEU A 167 -8.60 8.20 -24.25
CA LEU A 167 -7.34 8.95 -24.26
C LEU A 167 -6.94 9.44 -25.65
N ALA A 168 -7.64 9.05 -26.72
CA ALA A 168 -7.35 9.50 -28.08
C ALA A 168 -7.39 11.03 -28.23
N GLY A 169 -8.30 11.70 -27.50
CA GLY A 169 -8.38 13.17 -27.47
C GLY A 169 -7.15 13.86 -26.88
N PHE A 170 -6.26 13.10 -26.21
CA PHE A 170 -5.01 13.56 -25.62
C PHE A 170 -3.79 13.17 -26.47
N GLY A 171 -4.00 12.71 -27.71
CA GLY A 171 -2.91 12.29 -28.60
C GLY A 171 -2.34 10.91 -28.26
N VAL A 172 -3.02 10.13 -27.41
CA VAL A 172 -2.62 8.75 -27.08
C VAL A 172 -3.30 7.80 -28.04
N ASP A 173 -2.53 7.17 -28.92
CA ASP A 173 -3.05 6.13 -29.80
C ASP A 173 -3.32 4.81 -29.04
N ALA A 174 -4.22 3.99 -29.57
CA ALA A 174 -4.62 2.74 -28.91
C ALA A 174 -3.47 1.74 -28.75
N SER A 175 -2.49 1.73 -29.65
CA SER A 175 -1.36 0.80 -29.58
C SER A 175 -0.39 1.18 -28.45
N THR A 176 -0.13 2.48 -28.28
CA THR A 176 0.62 3.00 -27.13
C THR A 176 -0.13 2.71 -25.84
N ALA A 177 -1.43 2.96 -25.78
CA ALA A 177 -2.22 2.66 -24.59
C ALA A 177 -2.15 1.17 -24.20
N LEU A 178 -2.33 0.25 -25.15
CA LEU A 178 -2.26 -1.20 -24.92
C LEU A 178 -0.88 -1.68 -24.49
N ARG A 179 0.19 -0.98 -24.88
CA ARG A 179 1.57 -1.30 -24.49
C ARG A 179 1.85 -0.98 -23.02
N TYR A 180 1.17 -0.02 -22.44
CA TYR A 180 1.48 0.47 -21.09
C TYR A 180 0.37 0.22 -20.07
N PHE A 181 -0.91 0.23 -20.44
CA PHE A 181 -2.00 0.04 -19.51
C PHE A 181 -2.33 -1.44 -19.28
N ASP A 182 -2.27 -1.88 -18.02
CA ASP A 182 -2.83 -3.14 -17.54
C ASP A 182 -4.12 -2.85 -16.78
N VAL A 183 -5.27 -3.07 -17.43
CA VAL A 183 -6.58 -2.88 -16.82
C VAL A 183 -6.93 -4.13 -16.01
N ILE A 184 -7.08 -3.95 -14.71
CA ILE A 184 -7.41 -5.00 -13.75
C ILE A 184 -8.87 -4.82 -13.36
N ASP A 185 -9.69 -5.73 -13.84
CA ASP A 185 -11.10 -5.76 -13.45
C ASP A 185 -11.23 -6.22 -12.00
N VAL A 186 -11.98 -5.42 -11.25
CA VAL A 186 -12.33 -5.61 -9.85
C VAL A 186 -13.84 -5.83 -9.80
N ASN A 187 -14.27 -6.91 -9.16
CA ASN A 187 -15.69 -7.17 -8.91
C ASN A 187 -16.09 -6.76 -7.47
N ASP A 188 -17.37 -6.90 -7.14
CA ASP A 188 -17.86 -6.56 -5.80
C ASP A 188 -17.20 -7.43 -4.71
N GLY A 189 -16.85 -8.68 -5.00
CA GLY A 189 -16.12 -9.53 -4.05
C GLY A 189 -14.71 -9.03 -3.76
N ASP A 190 -13.97 -8.65 -4.81
CA ASP A 190 -12.65 -8.02 -4.68
C ASP A 190 -12.75 -6.71 -3.88
N LEU A 191 -13.75 -5.87 -4.16
CA LEU A 191 -13.96 -4.62 -3.42
C LEU A 191 -14.30 -4.86 -1.94
N ALA A 192 -15.15 -5.84 -1.63
CA ALA A 192 -15.51 -6.18 -0.26
C ALA A 192 -14.28 -6.65 0.52
N MET A 193 -13.46 -7.50 -0.10
CA MET A 193 -12.20 -7.97 0.47
C MET A 193 -11.20 -6.84 0.69
N LEU A 194 -11.05 -5.90 -0.26
CA LEU A 194 -10.15 -4.74 -0.13
C LEU A 194 -10.60 -3.80 1.00
N ARG A 195 -11.91 -3.58 1.14
CA ARG A 195 -12.48 -2.79 2.25
C ARG A 195 -12.25 -3.48 3.60
N ALA A 196 -12.54 -4.77 3.68
CA ALA A 196 -12.33 -5.55 4.89
C ALA A 196 -10.86 -5.54 5.30
N ALA A 197 -9.94 -5.70 4.35
CA ALA A 197 -8.51 -5.62 4.60
C ALA A 197 -8.08 -4.24 5.13
N GLU A 198 -8.54 -3.15 4.55
CA GLU A 198 -8.19 -1.80 5.03
C GLU A 198 -8.72 -1.55 6.45
N GLN A 199 -9.98 -1.92 6.72
CA GLN A 199 -10.55 -1.81 8.06
C GLN A 199 -9.80 -2.69 9.06
N PHE A 200 -9.51 -3.94 8.71
CA PHE A 200 -8.78 -4.88 9.55
C PHE A 200 -7.37 -4.37 9.89
N LEU A 201 -6.67 -3.77 8.92
CA LEU A 201 -5.36 -3.16 9.17
C LEU A 201 -5.45 -1.95 10.09
N ALA A 202 -6.47 -1.10 9.93
CA ALA A 202 -6.67 0.06 10.81
C ALA A 202 -6.99 -0.37 12.26
N GLU A 203 -7.84 -1.40 12.43
CA GLU A 203 -8.13 -2.01 13.74
C GLU A 203 -6.84 -2.59 14.36
N ALA A 204 -6.05 -3.34 13.57
CA ALA A 204 -4.80 -3.91 14.04
C ALA A 204 -3.74 -2.87 14.41
N GLU A 205 -3.65 -1.76 13.66
CA GLU A 205 -2.73 -0.66 13.95
C GLU A 205 -3.07 0.00 15.29
N ALA A 206 -4.35 0.25 15.56
CA ALA A 206 -4.81 0.78 16.84
C ALA A 206 -4.48 -0.16 18.02
N GLU A 207 -4.44 -1.47 17.78
CA GLU A 207 -4.13 -2.50 18.78
C GLU A 207 -2.64 -2.88 18.86
N GLY A 208 -1.78 -2.26 18.05
CA GLY A 208 -0.33 -2.55 18.00
C GLY A 208 0.02 -3.90 17.36
N GLN A 209 -0.85 -4.44 16.50
CA GLN A 209 -0.71 -5.74 15.84
C GLN A 209 -0.58 -5.66 14.31
N ALA A 210 -0.23 -4.47 13.78
CA ALA A 210 -0.15 -4.22 12.35
C ALA A 210 0.67 -5.26 11.57
N ASP A 211 1.83 -5.69 12.08
CA ASP A 211 2.69 -6.66 11.40
C ASP A 211 2.04 -8.03 11.22
N GLN A 212 1.28 -8.50 12.21
CA GLN A 212 0.59 -9.78 12.13
C GLN A 212 -0.60 -9.68 11.19
N ALA A 213 -1.37 -8.59 11.28
CA ALA A 213 -2.50 -8.33 10.41
C ALA A 213 -2.09 -8.21 8.93
N ILE A 214 -0.97 -7.54 8.64
CA ILE A 214 -0.44 -7.41 7.28
C ILE A 214 -0.11 -8.77 6.67
N ARG A 215 0.47 -9.69 7.45
CA ARG A 215 0.76 -11.05 6.94
C ARG A 215 -0.51 -11.79 6.56
N VAL A 216 -1.57 -11.66 7.36
CA VAL A 216 -2.89 -12.26 7.08
C VAL A 216 -3.49 -11.65 5.82
N VAL A 217 -3.54 -10.31 5.75
CA VAL A 217 -4.08 -9.57 4.62
C VAL A 217 -3.35 -9.89 3.33
N ALA A 218 -2.02 -9.90 3.36
CA ALA A 218 -1.23 -10.16 2.17
C ALA A 218 -1.40 -11.59 1.64
N ARG A 219 -1.55 -12.57 2.55
CA ARG A 219 -1.86 -13.95 2.16
C ARG A 219 -3.26 -14.05 1.56
N ARG A 220 -4.25 -13.40 2.18
CA ARG A 220 -5.64 -13.40 1.70
C ARG A 220 -5.78 -12.74 0.32
N LEU A 221 -5.07 -11.63 0.11
CA LEU A 221 -5.07 -10.87 -1.13
C LEU A 221 -4.01 -11.32 -2.16
N ASP A 222 -3.33 -12.45 -1.96
CA ASP A 222 -2.31 -12.98 -2.90
C ASP A 222 -2.79 -13.03 -4.36
N PRO A 223 -4.03 -13.46 -4.68
CA PRO A 223 -4.53 -13.42 -6.06
C PRO A 223 -4.63 -12.00 -6.64
N PHE A 224 -5.02 -11.03 -5.81
CA PHE A 224 -5.08 -9.62 -6.22
C PHE A 224 -3.68 -9.04 -6.44
N TRP A 225 -2.72 -9.34 -5.57
CA TRP A 225 -1.33 -8.90 -5.71
C TRP A 225 -0.65 -9.48 -6.95
N ARG A 226 -0.95 -10.74 -7.31
CA ARG A 226 -0.49 -11.35 -8.56
C ARG A 226 -0.98 -10.57 -9.78
N ARG A 227 -2.26 -10.20 -9.81
CA ARG A 227 -2.82 -9.38 -10.90
C ARG A 227 -2.13 -8.02 -10.97
N LEU A 228 -1.89 -7.38 -9.82
CA LEU A 228 -1.22 -6.08 -9.77
C LEU A 228 0.24 -6.10 -10.21
N THR A 229 0.99 -7.14 -9.86
CA THR A 229 2.44 -7.21 -10.06
C THR A 229 2.88 -8.04 -11.26
N ARG A 230 1.94 -8.72 -11.95
CA ARG A 230 2.28 -9.47 -13.18
C ARG A 230 2.97 -8.53 -14.18
N PRO A 231 4.05 -8.96 -14.85
CA PRO A 231 4.55 -8.18 -15.98
C PRO A 231 3.46 -8.07 -17.03
N LEU A 232 3.42 -6.95 -17.76
CA LEU A 232 2.63 -6.91 -18.99
C LEU A 232 3.14 -8.02 -19.89
N SER A 233 2.26 -8.94 -20.26
CA SER A 233 2.58 -9.92 -21.29
C SER A 233 2.92 -9.12 -22.53
N VAL A 234 4.20 -9.10 -22.91
CA VAL A 234 4.61 -8.57 -24.21
C VAL A 234 3.80 -9.38 -25.20
N ILE A 235 2.84 -8.74 -25.86
CA ILE A 235 2.22 -9.30 -27.05
C ILE A 235 3.42 -9.53 -27.97
N GLN A 236 3.88 -10.78 -28.07
CA GLN A 236 4.79 -11.17 -29.13
C GLN A 236 3.99 -10.93 -30.40
N THR A 237 4.15 -9.75 -30.99
CA THR A 237 3.84 -9.54 -32.39
C THR A 237 4.64 -10.61 -33.11
N ALA A 238 3.94 -11.63 -33.58
CA ALA A 238 4.45 -12.54 -34.59
C ALA A 238 4.86 -11.66 -35.78
N GLU A 239 6.17 -11.53 -35.98
CA GLU A 239 6.73 -11.12 -37.27
C GLU A 239 6.44 -12.17 -38.34
#